data_AF-A0A665WU81-F1
#
_entry.id   AF-A0A665WU81-F1
#
_cell.length_a   1.000
_cell.length_b   1.000
_cell.length_c   1.000
_cell.angle_alpha   90.00
_cell.angle_beta   90.00
_cell.angle_gamma   90.00
#
_symmetry.space_group_name_H-M   'P 1'
#
loop_
_entity.id
_entity.type
_entity.pdbx_description
1 polymer ?
#
loop_
_entity_poly.entity_id
_entity_poly.type
_entity_poly.pdbx_seq_one_letter_code
_entity_poly.pdbx_strand_id
1 'polypeptide(L)'
;MGLRRAQGPDGGLTASRYTHIGGFDLTSNVQAGFLFGIPVAGTMAHSYVTSFTCLKEVWPQTLVAMTGNPDPVDFISLTKGWLSRVCDLLGAEPRKVREGELAAFLSYAIAYPHNFLAVIDSYSVGRSGLLNFSAVALALCELGYRPVGVRLDSGDLCRQSLDVRHVFRLCSEHFSIPAFDSLIIVGTNNISEQSMAELNKKENEIDVVGVGTHLVTCTRQPSLGCVYKLVEVRGRPRMKISEDPEKSTVPGRKTVYRLVDAEGQPFLDLVCLAVEPPPEAGVPLTCFPLGCESPSTSVTPLLSQTSQPLHCTVVPVTGHLALSFSTSLPILCPVYFQYTDFWVVASLNLPVYLFSSVIQHSTSVYTHNV
;
A
#
# COMPACT_ATOMS: atom_id res chain seq x y z
N MET A 1 5.65 -0.50 1.23
CA MET A 1 5.59 -0.67 -0.26
C MET A 1 7.00 -0.92 -0.83
N GLY A 2 7.13 -1.88 -1.76
CA GLY A 2 8.40 -2.26 -2.41
C GLY A 2 8.51 -1.84 -3.89
N LEU A 3 9.71 -1.40 -4.31
CA LEU A 3 9.93 -0.68 -5.59
C LEU A 3 10.51 -1.52 -6.73
N ARG A 4 10.96 -2.75 -6.45
CA ARG A 4 11.89 -3.52 -7.32
C ARG A 4 11.43 -3.75 -8.78
N ARG A 5 10.14 -3.55 -9.08
CA ARG A 5 9.54 -3.72 -10.41
C ARG A 5 8.71 -2.51 -10.85
N ALA A 6 8.95 -1.35 -10.25
CA ALA A 6 8.24 -0.13 -10.64
C ALA A 6 8.52 0.23 -12.11
N GLN A 7 7.53 0.81 -12.78
CA GLN A 7 7.60 1.09 -14.22
C GLN A 7 8.30 2.42 -14.49
N GLY A 8 9.49 2.37 -15.11
CA GLY A 8 10.25 3.55 -15.51
C GLY A 8 10.94 4.29 -14.36
N PRO A 9 11.65 5.39 -14.67
CA PRO A 9 12.46 6.13 -13.69
C PRO A 9 11.61 6.75 -12.56
N ASP A 10 10.42 7.26 -12.88
CA ASP A 10 9.53 7.93 -11.92
C ASP A 10 8.50 6.98 -11.27
N GLY A 11 8.39 5.74 -11.74
CA GLY A 11 7.37 4.80 -11.29
C GLY A 11 7.48 4.49 -9.80
N GLY A 12 8.71 4.36 -9.29
CA GLY A 12 8.94 4.07 -7.87
C GLY A 12 8.53 5.24 -6.96
N LEU A 13 8.81 6.48 -7.40
CA LEU A 13 8.50 7.69 -6.64
C LEU A 13 7.00 7.97 -6.62
N THR A 14 6.37 7.93 -7.80
CA THR A 14 4.92 8.17 -7.95
C THR A 14 4.11 7.10 -7.22
N ALA A 15 4.44 5.82 -7.40
CA ALA A 15 3.73 4.75 -6.72
C ALA A 15 3.89 4.83 -5.19
N SER A 16 5.07 5.18 -4.67
CA SER A 16 5.25 5.37 -3.22
C SER A 16 4.32 6.45 -2.66
N ARG A 17 4.19 7.57 -3.38
CA ARG A 17 3.31 8.67 -2.97
C ARG A 17 1.84 8.27 -3.01
N TYR A 18 1.38 7.70 -4.11
CA TYR A 18 -0.04 7.41 -4.31
C TYR A 18 -0.51 6.20 -3.50
N THR A 19 0.37 5.21 -3.26
CA THR A 19 0.02 4.10 -2.35
C THR A 19 -0.09 4.55 -0.91
N HIS A 20 0.75 5.50 -0.46
CA HIS A 20 0.62 6.11 0.86
C HIS A 20 -0.69 6.89 0.99
N ILE A 21 -1.05 7.69 -0.02
CA ILE A 21 -2.37 8.36 -0.07
C ILE A 21 -3.50 7.32 -0.05
N GLY A 22 -3.32 6.21 -0.75
CA GLY A 22 -4.25 5.08 -0.81
C GLY A 22 -4.35 4.24 0.46
N GLY A 23 -3.58 4.55 1.50
CA GLY A 23 -3.68 3.90 2.82
C GLY A 23 -2.50 3.01 3.24
N PHE A 24 -1.39 2.99 2.50
CA PHE A 24 -0.18 2.29 2.96
C PHE A 24 0.59 3.12 3.99
N ASP A 25 1.03 2.51 5.09
CA ASP A 25 1.70 3.23 6.18
C ASP A 25 3.14 3.67 5.84
N LEU A 26 3.90 2.80 5.18
CA LEU A 26 5.36 2.93 5.04
C LEU A 26 5.84 2.65 3.60
N THR A 27 6.96 3.28 3.21
CA THR A 27 7.66 3.02 1.94
C THR A 27 9.13 2.63 2.13
N SER A 28 9.67 1.80 1.23
CA SER A 28 11.12 1.58 1.12
C SER A 28 11.84 2.66 0.31
N ASN A 29 11.09 3.60 -0.29
CA ASN A 29 11.65 4.65 -1.14
C ASN A 29 12.14 5.86 -0.33
N VAL A 30 13.45 5.95 -0.13
CA VAL A 30 14.09 7.08 0.54
C VAL A 30 13.82 8.42 -0.15
N GLN A 31 13.71 8.45 -1.49
CA GLN A 31 13.42 9.67 -2.24
C GLN A 31 11.99 10.15 -1.96
N ALA A 32 11.03 9.22 -1.83
CA ALA A 32 9.66 9.56 -1.46
C ALA A 32 9.57 10.07 -0.02
N GLY A 33 10.35 9.49 0.90
CA GLY A 33 10.48 9.99 2.26
C GLY A 33 11.03 11.41 2.31
N PHE A 34 12.09 11.69 1.53
CA PHE A 34 12.68 13.03 1.44
C PHE A 34 11.73 14.07 0.84
N LEU A 35 11.09 13.76 -0.29
CA LEU A 35 10.26 14.73 -1.03
C LEU A 35 8.86 14.93 -0.43
N PHE A 36 8.29 13.89 0.18
CA PHE A 36 6.88 13.88 0.58
C PHE A 36 6.66 13.65 2.09
N GLY A 37 7.72 13.46 2.87
CA GLY A 37 7.62 13.20 4.31
C GLY A 37 6.98 11.85 4.64
N ILE A 38 6.97 10.90 3.70
CA ILE A 38 6.40 9.57 3.92
C ILE A 38 7.34 8.76 4.80
N PRO A 39 6.86 8.13 5.89
CA PRO A 39 7.69 7.29 6.74
C PRO A 39 8.42 6.20 5.93
N VAL A 40 9.73 6.11 6.13
CA VAL A 40 10.60 5.15 5.43
C VAL A 40 10.88 3.96 6.34
N ALA A 41 10.69 2.75 5.80
CA ALA A 41 11.04 1.52 6.47
C ALA A 41 11.63 0.51 5.48
N GLY A 42 12.57 -0.29 5.98
CA GLY A 42 13.25 -1.31 5.21
C GLY A 42 13.98 -2.26 6.15
N THR A 43 14.34 -3.42 5.63
CA THR A 43 15.07 -4.45 6.38
C THR A 43 16.28 -4.91 5.56
N MET A 44 17.10 -5.79 6.11
CA MET A 44 18.23 -6.38 5.37
C MET A 44 17.78 -7.20 4.14
N ALA A 45 18.63 -7.24 3.12
CA ALA A 45 18.40 -8.02 1.89
C ALA A 45 19.04 -9.40 1.97
N HIS A 46 18.51 -10.39 1.22
CA HIS A 46 19.15 -11.70 1.10
C HIS A 46 20.59 -11.61 0.57
N SER A 47 20.87 -10.67 -0.34
CA SER A 47 22.22 -10.43 -0.86
C SER A 47 23.21 -10.01 0.23
N TYR A 48 22.74 -9.32 1.27
CA TYR A 48 23.58 -9.00 2.43
C TYR A 48 23.93 -10.27 3.19
N VAL A 49 22.93 -11.11 3.50
CA VAL A 49 23.13 -12.37 4.21
C VAL A 49 24.07 -13.32 3.46
N THR A 50 23.88 -13.47 2.15
CA THR A 50 24.69 -14.38 1.32
C THR A 50 26.08 -13.86 0.98
N SER A 51 26.40 -12.61 1.32
CA SER A 51 27.74 -12.05 1.14
C SER A 51 28.75 -12.51 2.19
N PHE A 52 28.28 -13.12 3.29
CA PHE A 52 29.12 -13.59 4.38
C PHE A 52 29.33 -15.11 4.32
N THR A 53 30.56 -15.54 4.59
CA THR A 53 30.94 -16.95 4.65
C THR A 53 31.28 -17.43 6.06
N CYS A 54 31.85 -16.56 6.91
CA CYS A 54 32.27 -16.91 8.26
C CYS A 54 32.36 -15.70 9.21
N LEU A 55 32.48 -15.95 10.52
CA LEU A 55 32.53 -14.90 11.55
C LEU A 55 33.75 -13.98 11.46
N LYS A 56 34.82 -14.39 10.77
CA LYS A 56 36.04 -13.56 10.60
C LYS A 56 35.78 -12.30 9.76
N GLU A 57 34.71 -12.30 8.97
CA GLU A 57 34.31 -11.17 8.12
C GLU A 57 33.52 -10.09 8.89
N VAL A 58 33.14 -10.37 10.14
CA VAL A 58 32.45 -9.39 10.99
C VAL A 58 33.45 -8.34 11.49
N TRP A 59 33.16 -7.07 11.21
CA TRP A 59 33.96 -5.95 11.68
C TRP A 59 33.09 -4.71 11.98
N PRO A 60 33.25 -4.05 13.15
CA PRO A 60 34.03 -4.52 14.31
C PRO A 60 33.42 -5.79 14.93
N GLN A 61 34.18 -6.50 15.77
CA GLN A 61 33.68 -7.71 16.47
C GLN A 61 33.05 -7.40 17.84
N THR A 62 33.02 -6.12 18.19
CA THR A 62 32.59 -5.65 19.51
C THR A 62 31.38 -4.73 19.41
N LEU A 63 30.60 -4.67 20.47
CA LEU A 63 29.47 -3.77 20.61
C LEU A 63 29.49 -3.12 22.00
N VAL A 64 29.28 -1.80 22.06
CA VAL A 64 29.20 -1.05 23.33
C VAL A 64 27.81 -1.22 23.92
N ALA A 65 27.71 -1.49 25.22
CA ALA A 65 26.44 -1.63 25.90
C ALA A 65 25.74 -0.28 26.12
N MET A 66 24.41 -0.29 26.20
CA MET A 66 23.61 0.89 26.55
C MET A 66 23.71 1.30 28.02
N THR A 67 24.24 0.43 28.88
CA THR A 67 24.28 0.58 30.35
C THR A 67 25.28 1.62 30.85
N GLY A 68 25.85 2.43 29.96
CA GLY A 68 26.76 3.53 30.29
C GLY A 68 28.22 3.12 30.53
N ASN A 69 28.55 1.83 30.45
CA ASN A 69 29.94 1.37 30.38
C ASN A 69 30.46 1.57 28.95
N PRO A 70 31.50 2.40 28.73
CA PRO A 70 32.04 2.64 27.39
C PRO A 70 32.85 1.47 26.82
N ASP A 71 33.20 0.47 27.64
CA ASP A 71 34.04 -0.64 27.21
C ASP A 71 33.31 -1.57 26.21
N PRO A 72 33.83 -1.76 24.99
CA PRO A 72 33.21 -2.64 24.01
C PRO A 72 33.23 -4.11 24.46
N VAL A 73 32.08 -4.77 24.38
CA VAL A 73 31.94 -6.20 24.67
C VAL A 73 32.25 -7.01 23.42
N ASP A 74 32.96 -8.14 23.55
CA ASP A 74 33.10 -9.12 22.46
C ASP A 74 31.74 -9.74 22.12
N PHE A 75 31.12 -9.15 21.10
CA PHE A 75 29.75 -9.45 20.73
C PHE A 75 29.65 -10.83 20.09
N ILE A 76 30.71 -11.26 19.38
CA ILE A 76 30.74 -12.59 18.76
C ILE A 76 30.73 -13.69 19.84
N SER A 77 31.62 -13.57 20.82
CA SER A 77 31.71 -14.56 21.91
C SER A 77 30.41 -14.60 22.73
N LEU A 78 29.82 -13.44 23.03
CA LEU A 78 28.53 -13.33 23.71
C LEU A 78 27.42 -14.04 22.93
N THR A 79 27.29 -13.74 21.64
CA THR A 79 26.27 -14.34 20.78
C THR A 79 26.46 -15.86 20.61
N LYS A 80 27.70 -16.37 20.55
CA LYS A 80 27.95 -17.82 20.55
C LYS A 80 27.43 -18.51 21.81
N GLY A 81 27.61 -17.88 22.97
CA GLY A 81 27.06 -18.35 24.24
C GLY A 81 25.53 -18.45 24.19
N TRP A 82 24.87 -17.40 23.68
CA TRP A 82 23.42 -17.40 23.48
C TRP A 82 22.94 -18.41 22.45
N LEU A 83 23.67 -18.59 21.35
CA LEU A 83 23.33 -19.57 20.33
C LEU A 83 23.31 -20.99 20.90
N SER A 84 24.29 -21.34 21.76
CA SER A 84 24.27 -22.64 22.44
C SER A 84 23.00 -22.82 23.27
N ARG A 85 22.64 -21.83 24.09
CA ARG A 85 21.44 -21.87 24.93
C ARG A 85 20.15 -21.97 24.13
N VAL A 86 20.05 -21.24 23.01
CA VAL A 86 18.90 -21.30 22.09
C VAL A 86 18.80 -22.66 21.43
N CYS A 87 19.93 -23.23 20.98
CA CYS A 87 19.96 -24.57 20.42
C CYS A 87 19.52 -25.62 21.45
N ASP A 88 19.99 -25.52 22.69
CA ASP A 88 19.59 -26.42 23.78
C ASP A 88 18.09 -26.33 24.08
N LEU A 89 17.54 -25.11 24.17
CA LEU A 89 16.11 -24.86 24.39
C LEU A 89 15.24 -25.48 23.29
N LEU A 90 15.68 -25.40 22.03
CA LEU A 90 14.90 -25.82 20.87
C LEU A 90 15.24 -27.24 20.39
N GLY A 91 16.14 -27.95 21.09
CA GLY A 91 16.60 -29.29 20.69
C GLY A 91 17.29 -29.30 19.33
N ALA A 92 17.95 -28.20 18.95
CA ALA A 92 18.60 -28.03 17.66
C ALA A 92 20.10 -28.34 17.74
N GLU A 93 20.67 -28.86 16.64
CA GLU A 93 22.11 -29.12 16.57
C GLU A 93 22.87 -27.86 16.12
N PRO A 94 23.78 -27.29 16.93
CA PRO A 94 24.50 -26.05 16.58
C PRO A 94 25.31 -26.17 15.28
N ARG A 95 25.77 -27.38 14.94
CA ARG A 95 26.56 -27.63 13.70
C ARG A 95 25.77 -27.44 12.41
N LYS A 96 24.43 -27.44 12.47
CA LYS A 96 23.57 -27.24 11.30
C LYS A 96 23.28 -25.76 11.02
N VAL A 97 23.64 -24.88 11.96
CA VAL A 97 23.49 -23.44 11.84
C VAL A 97 24.53 -22.89 10.87
N ARG A 98 24.11 -22.03 9.96
CA ARG A 98 25.00 -21.42 8.95
C ARG A 98 25.79 -20.28 9.58
N GLU A 99 27.11 -20.47 9.68
CA GLU A 99 28.00 -19.47 10.29
C GLU A 99 28.00 -18.13 9.52
N GLY A 100 27.97 -18.17 8.18
CA GLY A 100 27.87 -16.95 7.36
C GLY A 100 26.58 -16.15 7.61
N GLU A 101 25.45 -16.83 7.85
CA GLU A 101 24.18 -16.15 8.19
C GLU A 101 24.27 -15.46 9.56
N LEU A 102 24.88 -16.14 10.54
CA LEU A 102 25.16 -15.54 11.85
C LEU A 102 26.07 -14.31 11.72
N ALA A 103 27.13 -14.41 10.90
CA ALA A 103 28.06 -13.31 10.64
C ALA A 103 27.34 -12.09 10.05
N ALA A 104 26.45 -12.30 9.08
CA ALA A 104 25.64 -11.22 8.52
C ALA A 104 24.74 -10.57 9.58
N PHE A 105 24.11 -11.35 10.45
CA PHE A 105 23.23 -10.82 11.50
C PHE A 105 24.01 -10.03 12.55
N LEU A 106 25.16 -10.54 13.00
CA LEU A 106 26.08 -9.82 13.88
C LEU A 106 26.52 -8.50 13.27
N SER A 107 26.99 -8.53 12.03
CA SER A 107 27.44 -7.35 11.30
C SER A 107 26.33 -6.29 11.20
N TYR A 108 25.10 -6.71 10.88
CA TYR A 108 23.96 -5.79 10.81
C TYR A 108 23.55 -5.25 12.19
N ALA A 109 23.55 -6.10 13.23
CA ALA A 109 23.24 -5.70 14.59
C ALA A 109 24.27 -4.71 15.16
N ILE A 110 25.54 -4.85 14.80
CA ILE A 110 26.60 -3.91 15.20
C ILE A 110 26.39 -2.53 14.55
N ALA A 111 25.99 -2.50 13.28
CA ALA A 111 25.72 -1.25 12.57
C ALA A 111 24.40 -0.59 13.01
N TYR A 112 23.38 -1.39 13.32
CA TYR A 112 22.02 -0.94 13.60
C TYR A 112 21.41 -1.60 14.86
N PRO A 113 22.03 -1.44 16.05
CA PRO A 113 21.64 -2.20 17.24
C PRO A 113 20.23 -1.86 17.75
N HIS A 114 19.73 -0.66 17.46
CA HIS A 114 18.37 -0.24 17.78
C HIS A 114 17.30 -0.67 16.75
N ASN A 115 17.72 -1.10 15.56
CA ASN A 115 16.84 -1.38 14.42
C ASN A 115 17.11 -2.78 13.84
N PHE A 116 17.48 -3.74 14.70
CA PHE A 116 17.80 -5.09 14.26
C PHE A 116 16.54 -5.84 13.81
N LEU A 117 16.35 -5.93 12.49
CA LEU A 117 15.30 -6.72 11.84
C LEU A 117 15.92 -7.63 10.76
N ALA A 118 15.94 -8.94 11.01
CA ALA A 118 16.67 -9.90 10.18
C ALA A 118 15.77 -10.65 9.19
N VAL A 119 16.27 -10.92 7.98
CA VAL A 119 15.62 -11.86 7.05
C VAL A 119 16.11 -13.27 7.34
N ILE A 120 15.20 -14.17 7.73
CA ILE A 120 15.56 -15.46 8.35
C ILE A 120 15.37 -16.68 7.45
N ASP A 121 14.93 -16.49 6.22
CA ASP A 121 14.63 -17.56 5.26
C ASP A 121 15.65 -17.64 4.11
N SER A 122 16.87 -17.12 4.29
CA SER A 122 17.93 -17.21 3.28
C SER A 122 18.42 -18.63 3.05
N TYR A 123 18.42 -19.47 4.09
CA TYR A 123 18.81 -20.89 3.99
C TYR A 123 17.75 -21.82 4.58
N SER A 124 17.41 -21.63 5.86
CA SER A 124 16.36 -22.40 6.55
C SER A 124 15.90 -21.64 7.77
N VAL A 125 14.60 -21.34 7.83
CA VAL A 125 13.97 -20.62 8.95
C VAL A 125 14.26 -21.33 10.28
N GLY A 126 13.80 -22.57 10.44
CA GLY A 126 13.91 -23.27 11.74
C GLY A 126 15.30 -23.83 12.06
N ARG A 127 16.11 -24.19 11.04
CA ARG A 127 17.42 -24.84 11.27
C ARG A 127 18.59 -23.87 11.36
N SER A 128 18.40 -22.60 11.02
CA SER A 128 19.47 -21.62 10.97
C SER A 128 18.98 -20.21 11.30
N GLY A 129 18.12 -19.62 10.47
CA GLY A 129 17.80 -18.19 10.55
C GLY A 129 17.15 -17.78 11.87
N LEU A 130 16.16 -18.53 12.35
CA LEU A 130 15.49 -18.26 13.63
C LEU A 130 16.42 -18.47 14.83
N LEU A 131 17.30 -19.48 14.78
CA LEU A 131 18.29 -19.74 15.83
C LEU A 131 19.32 -18.61 15.91
N ASN A 132 19.86 -18.21 14.75
CA ASN A 132 20.79 -17.10 14.62
C ASN A 132 20.17 -15.77 15.07
N PHE A 133 18.94 -15.49 14.62
CA PHE A 133 18.23 -14.29 15.03
C PHE A 133 18.03 -14.26 16.55
N SER A 134 17.49 -15.32 17.15
CA SER A 134 17.25 -15.38 18.59
C SER A 134 18.54 -15.20 19.38
N ALA A 135 19.65 -15.82 18.95
CA ALA A 135 20.95 -15.66 19.61
C ALA A 135 21.45 -14.21 19.58
N VAL A 136 21.37 -13.54 18.42
CA VAL A 136 21.77 -12.13 18.27
C VAL A 136 20.83 -11.20 19.04
N ALA A 137 19.53 -11.44 18.98
CA ALA A 137 18.51 -10.66 19.68
C ALA A 137 18.66 -10.76 21.21
N LEU A 138 18.93 -11.94 21.76
CA LEU A 138 19.22 -12.13 23.18
C LEU A 138 20.49 -11.40 23.60
N ALA A 139 21.55 -11.48 22.78
CA ALA A 139 22.80 -10.75 23.03
C ALA A 139 22.58 -9.22 23.00
N LEU A 140 21.76 -8.71 22.07
CA LEU A 140 21.36 -7.29 22.04
C LEU A 140 20.60 -6.89 23.30
N CYS A 141 19.63 -7.70 23.74
CA CYS A 141 18.88 -7.47 24.97
C CYS A 141 19.79 -7.43 26.21
N GLU A 142 20.77 -8.33 26.32
CA GLU A 142 21.75 -8.33 27.42
C GLU A 142 22.58 -7.04 27.45
N LEU A 143 22.89 -6.48 26.28
CA LEU A 143 23.59 -5.20 26.15
C LEU A 143 22.67 -3.97 26.27
N GLY A 144 21.37 -4.17 26.55
CA GLY A 144 20.39 -3.10 26.75
C GLY A 144 19.79 -2.52 25.46
N TYR A 145 20.01 -3.15 24.32
CA TYR A 145 19.35 -2.79 23.06
C TYR A 145 18.02 -3.53 22.91
N ARG A 146 17.15 -3.01 22.05
CA ARG A 146 15.87 -3.63 21.73
C ARG A 146 15.84 -4.08 20.26
N PRO A 147 15.87 -5.39 19.98
CA PRO A 147 15.67 -5.89 18.63
C PRO A 147 14.24 -5.60 18.14
N VAL A 148 14.07 -5.55 16.82
CA VAL A 148 12.78 -5.18 16.20
C VAL A 148 11.98 -6.42 15.81
N GLY A 149 12.58 -7.38 15.12
CA GLY A 149 11.85 -8.57 14.67
C GLY A 149 12.50 -9.31 13.49
N VAL A 150 11.67 -10.04 12.75
CA VAL A 150 12.12 -10.86 11.61
C VAL A 150 11.31 -10.61 10.34
N ARG A 151 11.90 -10.91 9.19
CA ARG A 151 11.25 -10.95 7.89
C ARG A 151 11.28 -12.37 7.31
N LEU A 152 10.13 -12.80 6.78
CA LEU A 152 9.95 -13.99 5.96
C LEU A 152 9.64 -13.56 4.52
N ASP A 153 10.38 -14.04 3.51
CA ASP A 153 10.19 -13.72 2.08
C ASP A 153 9.72 -14.92 1.23
N SER A 154 9.53 -16.11 1.82
CA SER A 154 9.23 -17.35 1.10
C SER A 154 8.62 -18.43 2.00
N GLY A 155 7.99 -19.44 1.39
CA GLY A 155 7.36 -20.57 2.10
C GLY A 155 5.90 -20.31 2.49
N ASP A 156 5.38 -21.13 3.41
CA ASP A 156 4.06 -20.93 4.01
C ASP A 156 4.17 -19.89 5.14
N LEU A 157 3.94 -18.63 4.77
CA LEU A 157 4.09 -17.50 5.69
C LEU A 157 3.17 -17.61 6.91
N CYS A 158 1.94 -18.12 6.74
CA CYS A 158 1.01 -18.33 7.86
C CYS A 158 1.63 -19.30 8.86
N ARG A 159 2.02 -20.49 8.39
CA ARG A 159 2.57 -21.52 9.27
C ARG A 159 3.88 -21.08 9.91
N GLN A 160 4.78 -20.51 9.13
CA GLN A 160 6.08 -20.05 9.63
C GLN A 160 5.94 -18.92 10.64
N SER A 161 4.98 -18.00 10.48
CA SER A 161 4.75 -16.93 11.46
C SER A 161 4.34 -17.48 12.83
N LEU A 162 3.51 -18.53 12.86
CA LEU A 162 3.11 -19.22 14.09
C LEU A 162 4.32 -19.89 14.77
N ASP A 163 5.13 -20.60 13.98
CA ASP A 163 6.33 -21.27 14.49
C ASP A 163 7.35 -20.24 15.02
N VAL A 164 7.52 -19.09 14.35
CA VAL A 164 8.37 -17.97 14.80
C VAL A 164 7.84 -17.38 16.11
N ARG A 165 6.56 -17.03 16.19
CA ARG A 165 5.96 -16.47 17.41
C ARG A 165 6.06 -17.43 18.58
N HIS A 166 5.88 -18.73 18.35
CA HIS A 166 6.05 -19.76 19.37
C HIS A 166 7.47 -19.74 19.96
N VAL A 167 8.50 -19.69 19.10
CA VAL A 167 9.89 -19.58 19.57
C VAL A 167 10.14 -18.26 20.30
N PHE A 168 9.52 -17.16 19.89
CA PHE A 168 9.64 -15.89 20.61
C PHE A 168 9.08 -15.98 22.02
N ARG A 169 7.87 -16.53 22.18
CA ARG A 169 7.24 -16.75 23.49
C ARG A 169 8.11 -17.67 24.37
N LEU A 170 8.62 -18.77 23.80
CA LEU A 170 9.54 -19.68 24.52
C LEU A 170 10.81 -18.97 24.99
N CYS A 171 11.44 -18.15 24.14
CA CYS A 171 12.64 -17.40 24.53
C CYS A 171 12.32 -16.35 25.60
N SER A 172 11.18 -15.65 25.47
CA SER A 172 10.71 -14.68 26.46
C SER A 172 10.55 -15.32 27.83
N GLU A 173 9.79 -16.42 27.90
CA GLU A 173 9.50 -17.15 29.14
C GLU A 173 10.76 -17.79 29.74
N HIS A 174 11.51 -18.54 28.94
CA HIS A 174 12.64 -19.34 29.42
C HIS A 174 13.82 -18.47 29.87
N PHE A 175 14.12 -17.39 29.15
CA PHE A 175 15.22 -16.49 29.49
C PHE A 175 14.78 -15.26 30.28
N SER A 176 13.49 -15.11 30.58
CA SER A 176 12.91 -13.95 31.28
C SER A 176 13.22 -12.61 30.57
N ILE A 177 13.09 -12.58 29.24
CA ILE A 177 13.36 -11.39 28.41
C ILE A 177 12.07 -10.96 27.69
N PRO A 178 11.23 -10.10 28.31
CA PRO A 178 9.91 -9.73 27.80
C PRO A 178 9.96 -8.95 26.46
N ALA A 179 11.14 -8.48 26.05
CA ALA A 179 11.30 -7.83 24.75
C ALA A 179 10.89 -8.75 23.58
N PHE A 180 11.04 -10.06 23.74
CA PHE A 180 10.69 -11.05 22.72
C PHE A 180 9.18 -11.10 22.42
N ASP A 181 8.32 -10.78 23.38
CA ASP A 181 6.86 -10.77 23.16
C ASP A 181 6.43 -9.64 22.21
N SER A 182 7.26 -8.59 22.10
CA SER A 182 6.99 -7.41 21.28
C SER A 182 7.65 -7.42 19.89
N LEU A 183 8.38 -8.49 19.56
CA LEU A 183 9.06 -8.59 18.26
C LEU A 183 8.05 -8.73 17.12
N ILE A 184 8.27 -7.98 16.05
CA ILE A 184 7.38 -8.01 14.90
C ILE A 184 7.76 -9.10 13.90
N ILE A 185 6.76 -9.63 13.21
CA ILE A 185 6.94 -10.58 12.10
C ILE A 185 6.49 -9.89 10.81
N VAL A 186 7.43 -9.68 9.90
CA VAL A 186 7.20 -9.08 8.59
C VAL A 186 7.05 -10.18 7.53
N GLY A 187 5.87 -10.27 6.91
CA GLY A 187 5.61 -11.15 5.79
C GLY A 187 5.79 -10.43 4.46
N THR A 188 6.71 -10.91 3.62
CA THR A 188 6.84 -10.49 2.21
C THR A 188 6.83 -11.75 1.35
N ASN A 189 6.25 -11.71 0.15
CA ASN A 189 6.45 -12.71 -0.94
C ASN A 189 5.36 -12.52 -1.99
N ASN A 190 5.64 -11.76 -3.05
CA ASN A 190 4.73 -11.57 -4.19
C ASN A 190 3.24 -11.37 -3.81
N ILE A 191 3.00 -10.62 -2.74
CA ILE A 191 1.68 -10.47 -2.15
C ILE A 191 0.75 -9.76 -3.14
N SER A 192 -0.42 -10.35 -3.38
CA SER A 192 -1.55 -9.86 -4.18
C SER A 192 -2.82 -9.75 -3.32
N GLU A 193 -3.90 -9.16 -3.84
CA GLU A 193 -5.17 -9.08 -3.08
C GLU A 193 -5.72 -10.48 -2.73
N GLN A 194 -5.53 -11.46 -3.62
CA GLN A 194 -5.94 -12.85 -3.37
C GLN A 194 -5.15 -13.46 -2.21
N SER A 195 -3.83 -13.33 -2.21
CA SER A 195 -3.00 -13.83 -1.11
C SER A 195 -3.28 -13.09 0.21
N MET A 196 -3.60 -11.79 0.17
CA MET A 196 -4.02 -11.05 1.35
C MET A 196 -5.35 -11.58 1.92
N ALA A 197 -6.31 -11.89 1.05
CA ALA A 197 -7.57 -12.49 1.47
C ALA A 197 -7.38 -13.89 2.09
N GLU A 198 -6.40 -14.66 1.60
CA GLU A 198 -6.03 -15.94 2.20
C GLU A 198 -5.33 -15.76 3.55
N LEU A 199 -4.37 -14.83 3.66
CA LEU A 199 -3.70 -14.48 4.91
C LEU A 199 -4.73 -14.07 5.98
N ASN A 200 -5.72 -13.26 5.64
CA ASN A 200 -6.77 -12.83 6.57
C ASN A 200 -7.74 -13.95 7.00
N LYS A 201 -7.83 -15.05 6.25
CA LYS A 201 -8.69 -16.19 6.58
C LYS A 201 -7.97 -17.26 7.39
N LYS A 202 -6.65 -17.36 7.25
CA LYS A 202 -5.83 -18.35 7.94
C LYS A 202 -5.25 -17.76 9.21
N GLU A 203 -5.18 -18.57 10.25
CA GLU A 203 -4.45 -18.21 11.46
C GLU A 203 -2.98 -17.93 11.11
N ASN A 204 -2.47 -16.78 11.56
CA ASN A 204 -1.11 -16.35 11.39
C ASN A 204 -0.77 -15.29 12.45
N GLU A 205 0.51 -15.01 12.63
CA GLU A 205 1.06 -14.06 13.61
C GLU A 205 1.87 -12.95 12.91
N ILE A 206 1.53 -12.63 11.65
CA ILE A 206 2.20 -11.60 10.85
C ILE A 206 1.69 -10.22 11.27
N ASP A 207 2.61 -9.34 11.68
CA ASP A 207 2.28 -7.99 12.14
C ASP A 207 2.34 -6.97 10.99
N VAL A 208 3.22 -7.20 10.01
CA VAL A 208 3.46 -6.26 8.90
C VAL A 208 3.53 -7.02 7.58
N VAL A 209 2.80 -6.54 6.57
CA VAL A 209 2.84 -7.12 5.22
C VAL A 209 3.52 -6.18 4.21
N GLY A 210 4.56 -6.67 3.56
CA GLY A 210 5.24 -5.94 2.49
C GLY A 210 4.72 -6.32 1.11
N VAL A 211 4.03 -5.38 0.45
CA VAL A 211 3.55 -5.52 -0.93
C VAL A 211 4.46 -4.78 -1.91
N GLY A 212 4.79 -5.43 -3.03
CA GLY A 212 5.69 -4.90 -4.07
C GLY A 212 5.03 -4.92 -5.45
N THR A 213 5.40 -5.90 -6.28
CA THR A 213 5.05 -6.00 -7.70
C THR A 213 3.57 -5.73 -8.00
N HIS A 214 2.65 -6.48 -7.39
CA HIS A 214 1.23 -6.41 -7.70
C HIS A 214 0.64 -5.01 -7.50
N LEU A 215 1.14 -4.30 -6.49
CA LEU A 215 0.73 -2.94 -6.20
C LEU A 215 1.37 -1.93 -7.16
N VAL A 216 2.70 -1.99 -7.34
CA VAL A 216 3.43 -0.98 -8.10
C VAL A 216 3.20 -1.04 -9.60
N THR A 217 2.83 -2.21 -10.13
CA THR A 217 2.58 -2.40 -11.57
C THR A 217 1.10 -2.55 -11.92
N CYS A 218 0.21 -2.53 -10.92
CA CYS A 218 -1.23 -2.79 -11.09
C CYS A 218 -1.50 -4.00 -12.00
N THR A 219 -0.94 -5.17 -11.68
CA THR A 219 -0.78 -6.31 -12.63
C THR A 219 -2.05 -6.72 -13.38
N ARG A 220 -3.24 -6.57 -12.77
CA ARG A 220 -4.53 -6.91 -13.41
C ARG A 220 -4.99 -5.87 -14.43
N GLN A 221 -4.67 -4.60 -14.19
CA GLN A 221 -5.06 -3.47 -15.04
C GLN A 221 -3.96 -2.39 -14.96
N PRO A 222 -2.89 -2.51 -15.76
CA PRO A 222 -1.73 -1.60 -15.69
C PRO A 222 -2.03 -0.20 -16.25
N SER A 223 -3.23 0.03 -16.79
CA SER A 223 -3.65 1.32 -17.34
C SER A 223 -5.13 1.58 -17.06
N LEU A 224 -5.46 2.82 -16.70
CA LEU A 224 -6.82 3.24 -16.38
C LEU A 224 -7.70 3.51 -17.62
N GLY A 225 -7.11 3.69 -18.81
CA GLY A 225 -7.85 4.03 -20.03
C GLY A 225 -8.29 5.51 -20.12
N CYS A 226 -7.66 6.40 -19.37
CA CYS A 226 -7.95 7.84 -19.40
C CYS A 226 -7.70 8.46 -20.78
N VAL A 227 -8.56 9.42 -21.16
CA VAL A 227 -8.45 10.16 -22.42
C VAL A 227 -8.47 11.67 -22.19
N TYR A 228 -7.75 12.40 -23.03
CA TYR A 228 -7.87 13.86 -23.16
C TYR A 228 -8.65 14.18 -24.43
N LYS A 229 -9.71 14.99 -24.33
CA LYS A 229 -10.59 15.36 -25.45
C LYS A 229 -10.93 16.85 -25.41
N LEU A 230 -10.89 17.47 -26.57
CA LEU A 230 -11.32 18.85 -26.76
C LEU A 230 -12.85 18.93 -26.73
N VAL A 231 -13.40 19.71 -25.80
CA VAL A 231 -14.86 19.85 -25.63
C VAL A 231 -15.40 21.21 -26.10
N GLU A 232 -14.54 22.23 -26.26
CA GLU A 232 -14.94 23.57 -26.69
C GLU A 232 -13.74 24.37 -27.24
N VAL A 233 -13.94 25.17 -28.29
CA VAL A 233 -12.95 26.15 -28.80
C VAL A 233 -13.63 27.45 -29.14
N ARG A 234 -13.11 28.57 -28.64
CA ARG A 234 -13.66 29.93 -28.88
C ARG A 234 -15.17 30.02 -28.58
N GLY A 235 -15.58 29.42 -27.45
CA GLY A 235 -17.00 29.37 -27.03
C GLY A 235 -17.88 28.45 -27.87
N ARG A 236 -17.31 27.70 -28.84
CA ARG A 236 -18.04 26.76 -29.69
C ARG A 236 -17.78 25.32 -29.22
N PRO A 237 -18.81 24.60 -28.75
CA PRO A 237 -18.66 23.22 -28.30
C PRO A 237 -18.22 22.27 -29.41
N ARG A 238 -17.48 21.23 -29.02
CA ARG A 238 -16.91 20.21 -29.90
C ARG A 238 -17.26 18.82 -29.40
N MET A 239 -17.67 17.96 -30.31
CA MET A 239 -18.01 16.57 -30.07
C MET A 239 -17.27 15.71 -31.09
N LYS A 240 -16.53 14.71 -30.60
CA LYS A 240 -16.04 13.61 -31.43
C LYS A 240 -17.12 12.54 -31.47
N ILE A 241 -17.66 12.31 -32.65
CA ILE A 241 -18.61 11.22 -32.90
C ILE A 241 -17.81 9.98 -33.27
N SER A 242 -18.33 8.83 -32.88
CA SER A 242 -17.69 7.53 -33.04
C SER A 242 -18.72 6.54 -33.56
N GLU A 243 -18.29 5.61 -34.41
CA GLU A 243 -19.13 4.50 -34.89
C GLU A 243 -19.61 3.62 -33.74
N ASP A 244 -18.79 3.54 -32.69
CA ASP A 244 -19.16 3.06 -31.37
C ASP A 244 -19.76 4.23 -30.54
N PRO A 245 -21.09 4.26 -30.30
CA PRO A 245 -21.75 5.38 -29.64
C PRO A 245 -21.22 5.67 -28.24
N GLU A 246 -20.81 4.65 -27.48
CA GLU A 246 -20.28 4.80 -26.12
C GLU A 246 -18.94 5.56 -26.09
N LYS A 247 -18.22 5.58 -27.22
CA LYS A 247 -16.97 6.34 -27.40
C LYS A 247 -17.18 7.77 -27.91
N SER A 248 -18.43 8.20 -28.05
CA SER A 248 -18.74 9.60 -28.39
C SER A 248 -18.55 10.50 -27.17
N THR A 249 -17.95 11.67 -27.38
CA THR A 249 -17.60 12.57 -26.28
C THR A 249 -18.74 13.53 -25.97
N VAL A 250 -18.94 13.88 -24.69
CA VAL A 250 -19.91 14.92 -24.32
C VAL A 250 -19.35 16.32 -24.64
N PRO A 251 -20.02 17.16 -25.47
CA PRO A 251 -19.54 18.50 -25.84
C PRO A 251 -19.62 19.52 -24.70
N GLY A 252 -18.99 20.69 -24.91
CA GLY A 252 -19.12 21.88 -24.06
C GLY A 252 -18.29 21.86 -22.77
N ARG A 253 -18.08 23.05 -22.17
CA ARG A 253 -17.54 23.15 -20.81
C ARG A 253 -18.54 22.58 -19.80
N LYS A 254 -18.04 21.75 -18.88
CA LYS A 254 -18.87 21.00 -17.93
C LYS A 254 -18.40 21.19 -16.49
N THR A 255 -19.32 21.01 -15.57
CA THR A 255 -19.12 20.98 -14.13
C THR A 255 -19.68 19.67 -13.58
N VAL A 256 -19.03 19.08 -12.58
CA VAL A 256 -19.46 17.84 -11.93
C VAL A 256 -19.83 18.11 -10.48
N TYR A 257 -21.00 17.63 -10.07
CA TYR A 257 -21.54 17.70 -8.71
C TYR A 257 -21.75 16.29 -8.17
N ARG A 258 -21.35 16.05 -6.92
CA ARG A 258 -21.62 14.78 -6.23
C ARG A 258 -22.86 14.95 -5.37
N LEU A 259 -23.92 14.22 -5.70
CA LEU A 259 -25.16 14.22 -4.92
C LEU A 259 -25.06 13.21 -3.79
N VAL A 260 -25.51 13.63 -2.61
CA VAL A 260 -25.51 12.85 -1.38
C VAL A 260 -26.93 12.67 -0.84
N ASP A 261 -27.19 11.54 -0.17
CA ASP A 261 -28.46 11.26 0.50
C ASP A 261 -28.56 11.96 1.87
N ALA A 262 -29.63 11.67 2.63
CA ALA A 262 -29.86 12.27 3.94
C ALA A 262 -28.81 11.85 4.98
N GLU A 263 -28.19 10.70 4.77
CA GLU A 263 -27.14 10.11 5.59
C GLU A 263 -25.74 10.59 5.17
N GLY A 264 -25.64 11.45 4.16
CA GLY A 264 -24.39 12.02 3.65
C GLY A 264 -23.61 11.08 2.73
N GLN A 265 -24.20 9.97 2.30
CA GLN A 265 -23.58 9.01 1.40
C GLN A 265 -23.75 9.48 -0.06
N PRO A 266 -22.68 9.45 -0.87
CA PRO A 266 -22.79 9.81 -2.28
C PRO A 266 -23.53 8.72 -3.06
N PHE A 267 -24.48 9.13 -3.91
CA PHE A 267 -25.29 8.21 -4.70
C PHE A 267 -25.28 8.52 -6.21
N LEU A 268 -24.89 9.73 -6.64
CA LEU A 268 -24.85 10.10 -8.05
C LEU A 268 -23.80 11.19 -8.33
N ASP A 269 -23.00 11.04 -9.38
CA ASP A 269 -22.21 12.14 -9.94
C ASP A 269 -22.98 12.75 -11.12
N LEU A 270 -23.42 14.01 -10.96
CA LEU A 270 -24.20 14.76 -11.94
C LEU A 270 -23.28 15.66 -12.77
N VAL A 271 -23.36 15.54 -14.09
CA VAL A 271 -22.62 16.36 -15.04
C VAL A 271 -23.54 17.40 -15.66
N CYS A 272 -23.20 18.68 -15.45
CA CYS A 272 -23.92 19.86 -15.97
C CYS A 272 -23.03 20.67 -16.92
N LEU A 273 -23.61 21.51 -17.77
CA LEU A 273 -22.84 22.56 -18.45
C LEU A 273 -22.33 23.57 -17.42
N ALA A 274 -21.16 24.15 -17.67
CA ALA A 274 -20.57 25.13 -16.75
C ALA A 274 -21.41 26.42 -16.61
N VAL A 275 -22.34 26.67 -17.53
CA VAL A 275 -23.26 27.82 -17.50
C VAL A 275 -24.54 27.53 -16.71
N GLU A 276 -24.82 26.27 -16.38
CA GLU A 276 -25.98 25.90 -15.59
C GLU A 276 -25.77 26.28 -14.12
N PRO A 277 -26.83 26.73 -13.42
CA PRO A 277 -26.74 26.93 -11.98
C PRO A 277 -26.44 25.59 -11.28
N PRO A 278 -25.75 25.62 -10.13
CA PRO A 278 -25.58 24.42 -9.30
C PRO A 278 -26.92 23.79 -8.92
N PRO A 279 -26.99 22.46 -8.75
CA PRO A 279 -28.20 21.79 -8.25
C PRO A 279 -28.54 22.27 -6.84
N GLU A 280 -29.82 22.54 -6.60
CA GLU A 280 -30.33 23.00 -5.31
C GLU A 280 -30.95 21.85 -4.50
N ALA A 281 -30.75 21.86 -3.19
CA ALA A 281 -31.37 20.87 -2.31
C ALA A 281 -32.90 21.00 -2.32
N GLY A 282 -33.59 19.86 -2.38
CA GLY A 282 -35.05 19.78 -2.45
C GLY A 282 -35.64 20.05 -3.83
N VAL A 283 -34.83 20.41 -4.83
CA VAL A 283 -35.29 20.67 -6.21
C VAL A 283 -35.10 19.41 -7.07
N PRO A 284 -36.17 18.85 -7.67
CA PRO A 284 -36.06 17.69 -8.54
C PRO A 284 -35.23 17.97 -9.80
N LEU A 285 -34.38 17.01 -10.18
CA LEU A 285 -33.50 17.04 -11.34
C LEU A 285 -33.78 15.85 -12.24
N THR A 286 -33.81 16.08 -13.55
CA THR A 286 -33.96 15.00 -14.54
C THR A 286 -32.58 14.54 -15.00
N CYS A 287 -32.24 13.30 -14.67
CA CYS A 287 -30.93 12.70 -14.90
C CYS A 287 -31.01 11.67 -16.03
N PHE A 288 -30.05 11.73 -16.95
CA PHE A 288 -29.90 10.78 -18.06
C PHE A 288 -28.61 9.97 -17.85
N PRO A 289 -28.71 8.65 -17.62
CA PRO A 289 -27.52 7.81 -17.47
C PRO A 289 -26.60 7.90 -18.70
N LEU A 290 -25.30 8.06 -18.47
CA LEU A 290 -24.31 8.02 -19.55
C LEU A 290 -24.19 6.59 -20.10
N GLY A 291 -24.23 6.45 -21.43
CA GLY A 291 -23.92 5.18 -22.12
C GLY A 291 -25.08 4.17 -22.22
N CYS A 292 -26.28 4.48 -21.76
CA CYS A 292 -27.45 3.61 -21.93
C CYS A 292 -28.65 4.37 -22.50
N GLU A 293 -29.45 3.69 -23.34
CA GLU A 293 -30.81 4.13 -23.72
C GLU A 293 -31.81 3.92 -22.56
N SER A 294 -31.37 4.12 -21.33
CA SER A 294 -32.23 4.00 -20.15
C SER A 294 -33.14 5.24 -20.04
N PRO A 295 -34.38 5.07 -19.55
CA PRO A 295 -35.26 6.21 -19.34
C PRO A 295 -34.66 7.19 -18.32
N SER A 296 -34.96 8.48 -18.50
CA SER A 296 -34.55 9.52 -17.56
C SER A 296 -35.10 9.23 -16.16
N THR A 297 -34.29 9.48 -15.14
CA THR A 297 -34.69 9.32 -13.74
C THR A 297 -34.81 10.68 -13.06
N SER A 298 -35.87 10.87 -12.26
CA SER A 298 -36.03 12.07 -11.44
C SER A 298 -35.34 11.87 -10.10
N VAL A 299 -34.45 12.79 -9.73
CA VAL A 299 -33.63 12.73 -8.51
C VAL A 299 -33.80 14.04 -7.75
N THR A 300 -34.08 13.97 -6.44
CA THR A 300 -34.14 15.16 -5.59
C THR A 300 -33.05 15.09 -4.53
N PRO A 301 -31.98 15.91 -4.61
CA PRO A 301 -30.92 15.90 -3.61
C PRO A 301 -31.44 16.48 -2.28
N LEU A 302 -31.19 15.81 -1.16
CA LEU A 302 -31.71 16.20 0.16
C LEU A 302 -30.78 17.13 0.94
N LEU A 303 -29.47 17.11 0.66
CA LEU A 303 -28.47 17.93 1.35
C LEU A 303 -27.49 18.55 0.34
N SER A 304 -27.29 19.86 0.41
CA SER A 304 -26.30 20.59 -0.39
C SER A 304 -24.92 20.58 0.27
N GLN A 305 -24.35 19.41 0.58
CA GLN A 305 -22.91 19.33 0.81
C GLN A 305 -22.19 19.14 -0.53
N THR A 306 -22.25 20.18 -1.35
CA THR A 306 -21.23 20.64 -2.31
C THR A 306 -21.89 21.58 -3.33
N SER A 307 -22.18 22.81 -2.89
CA SER A 307 -22.30 23.96 -3.82
C SER A 307 -20.95 24.30 -4.49
N GLN A 308 -19.89 23.57 -4.12
CA GLN A 308 -18.58 23.69 -4.71
C GLN A 308 -18.40 22.60 -5.77
N PRO A 309 -18.09 22.97 -7.03
CA PRO A 309 -17.70 21.99 -8.03
C PRO A 309 -16.47 21.21 -7.56
N LEU A 310 -16.29 19.99 -8.06
CA LEU A 310 -15.05 19.21 -7.91
C LEU A 310 -13.88 19.92 -8.65
N HIS A 311 -13.50 21.10 -8.20
CA HIS A 311 -12.37 21.88 -8.71
C HIS A 311 -11.28 21.99 -7.65
N CYS A 312 -10.04 21.81 -8.13
CA CYS A 312 -8.81 21.75 -7.37
C CYS A 312 -8.60 22.99 -6.49
N THR A 313 -8.70 22.81 -5.18
CA THR A 313 -8.02 23.65 -4.20
C THR A 313 -6.52 23.30 -4.15
N VAL A 314 -5.72 24.22 -3.57
CA VAL A 314 -4.26 24.09 -3.34
C VAL A 314 -3.88 22.65 -3.03
N VAL A 315 -2.93 22.08 -3.79
CA VAL A 315 -2.50 20.69 -3.63
C VAL A 315 -2.08 20.48 -2.17
N PRO A 316 -2.86 19.73 -1.37
CA PRO A 316 -2.53 19.53 0.03
C PRO A 316 -1.24 18.74 0.14
N VAL A 317 -0.49 18.96 1.22
CA VAL A 317 0.66 18.11 1.56
C VAL A 317 0.19 16.65 1.62
N THR A 318 1.03 15.71 1.20
CA THR A 318 0.68 14.28 1.05
C THR A 318 -0.08 13.69 2.25
N GLY A 319 0.28 14.08 3.48
CA GLY A 319 -0.44 13.65 4.69
C GLY A 319 -1.91 14.12 4.76
N HIS A 320 -2.21 15.35 4.31
CA HIS A 320 -3.59 15.83 4.24
C HIS A 320 -4.41 15.09 3.19
N LEU A 321 -3.79 14.68 2.07
CA LEU A 321 -4.44 13.85 1.06
C LEU A 321 -4.76 12.45 1.60
N ALA A 322 -3.83 11.83 2.32
CA ALA A 322 -4.06 10.53 2.97
C ALA A 322 -5.20 10.62 4.00
N LEU A 323 -5.20 11.67 4.83
CA LEU A 323 -6.29 11.94 5.77
C LEU A 323 -7.63 12.13 5.04
N SER A 324 -7.68 12.98 4.01
CA SER A 324 -8.88 13.19 3.20
C SER A 324 -9.40 11.89 2.61
N PHE A 325 -8.52 11.05 2.05
CA PHE A 325 -8.88 9.74 1.52
C PHE A 325 -9.45 8.83 2.62
N SER A 326 -8.76 8.71 3.75
CA SER A 326 -9.20 7.90 4.89
C SER A 326 -10.54 8.35 5.49
N THR A 327 -10.86 9.65 5.43
CA THR A 327 -12.17 10.19 5.86
C THR A 327 -13.26 10.01 4.81
N SER A 328 -12.90 9.97 3.52
CA SER A 328 -13.87 9.84 2.42
C SER A 328 -14.31 8.40 2.19
N LEU A 329 -13.43 7.43 2.45
CA LEU A 329 -13.73 6.00 2.30
C LEU A 329 -14.93 5.55 3.15
N PRO A 330 -14.98 5.76 4.47
CA PRO A 330 -16.09 5.29 5.32
C PRO A 330 -17.43 5.96 4.99
N ILE A 331 -17.42 7.09 4.28
CA ILE A 331 -18.60 7.84 3.83
C ILE A 331 -19.15 7.25 2.52
N LEU A 332 -18.45 6.32 1.87
CA LEU A 332 -18.99 5.55 0.76
C LEU A 332 -19.87 4.42 1.32
N CYS A 333 -21.05 4.24 0.74
CA CYS A 333 -21.96 3.17 1.13
C CYS A 333 -21.23 1.82 1.08
N PRO A 334 -21.39 0.92 2.08
CA PRO A 334 -20.70 -0.38 2.13
C PRO A 334 -20.87 -1.25 0.87
N VAL A 335 -21.92 -0.99 0.08
CA VAL A 335 -22.16 -1.63 -1.21
C VAL A 335 -21.07 -1.30 -2.24
N TYR A 336 -20.45 -0.12 -2.18
CA TYR A 336 -19.35 0.29 -3.06
C TYR A 336 -17.98 -0.30 -2.68
N PHE A 337 -17.89 -1.04 -1.57
CA PHE A 337 -16.65 -1.63 -1.05
C PHE A 337 -16.38 -3.07 -1.51
N GLN A 338 -17.26 -3.66 -2.32
CA GLN A 338 -17.10 -5.03 -2.78
C GLN A 338 -16.18 -5.09 -4.02
N TYR A 339 -15.24 -6.03 -4.03
CA TYR A 339 -14.16 -6.19 -5.03
C TYR A 339 -14.61 -6.58 -6.45
N THR A 340 -15.91 -6.66 -6.73
CA THR A 340 -16.48 -7.17 -7.98
C THR A 340 -17.69 -6.34 -8.41
N ASP A 341 -17.58 -5.69 -9.58
CA ASP A 341 -18.65 -5.06 -10.35
C ASP A 341 -19.50 -4.00 -9.62
N PHE A 342 -18.99 -2.76 -9.54
CA PHE A 342 -19.79 -1.60 -9.11
C PHE A 342 -19.60 -0.37 -9.99
N TRP A 343 -20.69 0.40 -10.10
CA TRP A 343 -20.80 1.61 -10.89
C TRP A 343 -21.20 2.77 -9.98
N VAL A 344 -20.36 3.80 -9.87
CA VAL A 344 -20.87 5.14 -9.55
C VAL A 344 -21.64 5.59 -10.79
N VAL A 345 -22.94 5.81 -10.66
CA VAL A 345 -23.77 6.24 -11.79
C VAL A 345 -23.41 7.69 -12.12
N ALA A 346 -22.88 7.91 -13.32
CA ALA A 346 -22.68 9.25 -13.85
C ALA A 346 -23.86 9.58 -14.77
N SER A 347 -24.50 10.73 -14.55
CA SER A 347 -25.65 11.17 -15.35
C SER A 347 -25.46 12.57 -15.92
N LEU A 348 -26.02 12.79 -17.10
CA LEU A 348 -26.16 14.11 -17.71
C LEU A 348 -27.42 14.79 -17.18
N ASN A 349 -27.34 16.09 -16.90
CA ASN A 349 -28.53 16.91 -16.74
C ASN A 349 -29.21 17.12 -18.12
N LEU A 350 -30.52 17.40 -18.10
CA LEU A 350 -31.34 17.58 -19.32
C LEU A 350 -30.71 18.52 -20.37
N PRO A 351 -30.16 19.70 -20.01
CA PRO A 351 -29.56 20.59 -21.01
C PRO A 351 -28.33 19.97 -21.68
N VAL A 352 -27.47 19.27 -20.94
CA VAL A 352 -26.28 18.58 -21.50
C VAL A 352 -26.70 17.44 -22.43
N TYR A 353 -27.72 16.67 -22.04
CA TYR A 353 -28.24 15.57 -22.86
C TYR A 353 -28.79 16.11 -24.19
N LEU A 354 -29.72 17.06 -24.14
CA LEU A 354 -30.30 17.67 -25.35
C LEU A 354 -29.25 18.32 -26.24
N PHE A 355 -28.28 19.01 -25.63
CA PHE A 355 -27.20 19.66 -26.36
C PHE A 355 -26.29 18.65 -27.10
N SER A 356 -26.06 17.49 -26.50
CA SER A 356 -25.32 16.39 -27.12
C SER A 356 -26.11 15.78 -28.28
N SER A 357 -27.40 15.51 -28.09
CA SER A 357 -28.29 14.93 -29.12
C SER A 357 -28.43 15.84 -30.35
N VAL A 358 -28.56 17.16 -30.15
CA VAL A 358 -28.64 18.14 -31.25
C VAL A 358 -27.37 18.13 -32.10
N ILE A 359 -26.20 18.12 -31.47
CA ILE A 359 -24.93 18.09 -32.20
C ILE A 359 -24.82 16.79 -33.00
N GLN A 360 -25.10 15.64 -32.38
CA GLN A 360 -25.03 14.33 -33.03
C GLN A 360 -25.95 14.24 -34.25
N HIS A 361 -27.20 14.71 -34.16
CA HIS A 361 -28.14 14.74 -35.28
C HIS A 361 -27.72 15.72 -36.38
N SER A 362 -27.19 16.89 -36.04
CA SER A 362 -26.75 17.88 -37.06
C SER A 362 -25.61 17.37 -37.95
N THR A 363 -24.77 16.47 -37.44
CA THR A 363 -23.68 15.81 -38.17
C THR A 363 -24.09 14.53 -38.89
N SER A 364 -25.09 13.79 -38.39
CA SER A 364 -25.62 12.58 -39.05
C SER A 364 -26.23 12.87 -40.43
N VAL A 365 -26.73 14.09 -40.64
CA VAL A 365 -27.25 14.56 -41.94
C VAL A 365 -26.16 14.62 -43.01
N TYR A 366 -24.87 14.71 -42.62
CA TYR A 366 -23.75 14.76 -43.56
C TYR A 366 -23.13 13.39 -43.86
N THR A 367 -23.40 12.34 -43.08
CA THR A 367 -22.81 11.00 -43.27
C THR A 367 -23.69 10.05 -44.09
N HIS A 368 -24.94 10.42 -44.39
CA HIS A 368 -25.86 9.61 -45.22
C HIS A 368 -25.99 10.07 -46.68
N ASN A 369 -25.16 11.01 -47.13
CA ASN A 369 -25.09 11.48 -48.52
C ASN A 369 -23.69 11.26 -49.14
N VAL A 370 -23.12 10.07 -48.99
CA VAL A 370 -21.96 9.61 -49.77
C VAL A 370 -22.29 8.29 -50.43
#